data_AF-X1HEP2-F1
#
_entry.id   AF-X1HEP2-F1
#
_cell.length_a   1.000
_cell.length_b   1.000
_cell.length_c   1.000
_cell.angle_alpha   90.00
_cell.angle_beta   90.00
_cell.angle_gamma   90.00
#
_symmetry.space_group_name_H-M   'P 1'
#
loop_
_entity.id
_entity.type
_entity.pdbx_description
1 polymer ?
#
loop_
_entity_poly.entity_id
_entity_poly.type
_entity_poly.pdbx_seq_one_letter_code
_entity_poly.pdbx_strand_id
1 'polypeptide(L)' 'EVVERLNGLKSTIPDENWKVTYVTPIYGGWDLVVECTFTKLQELDKIVTFIRVNEELSSWIEETTTLVSSKPDYPK' A
#
# COMPACT_ATOMS: atom_id res chain seq x y z
N GLU A 1 -0.71 -15.65 -2.90
CA GLU A 1 -0.04 -14.91 -4.00
C GLU A 1 -0.09 -13.38 -3.88
N VAL A 2 -1.16 -12.67 -4.21
CA VAL A 2 -1.16 -11.18 -4.19
C VAL A 2 -0.90 -10.59 -2.81
N VAL A 3 -1.56 -11.15 -1.80
CA VAL A 3 -1.45 -10.73 -0.40
C VAL A 3 -0.02 -10.92 0.09
N GLU A 4 0.59 -12.08 -0.21
CA GLU A 4 1.96 -12.40 0.21
C GLU A 4 3.00 -11.50 -0.44
N ARG A 5 2.80 -11.09 -1.70
CA ARG A 5 3.69 -10.16 -2.39
C ARG A 5 3.60 -8.75 -1.85
N LEU A 6 2.41 -8.32 -1.45
CA LEU A 6 2.16 -7.00 -0.88
C LEU A 6 2.58 -6.92 0.60
N ASN A 7 2.49 -8.04 1.32
CA ASN A 7 2.79 -8.08 2.73
C ASN A 7 4.28 -7.84 3.01
N GLY A 8 4.59 -6.88 3.88
CA GLY A 8 5.96 -6.57 4.27
C GLY A 8 6.76 -5.76 3.23
N LEU A 9 6.15 -5.28 2.15
CA LEU A 9 6.78 -4.32 1.23
C LEU A 9 7.19 -3.07 2.00
N LYS A 10 8.41 -2.59 1.74
CA LYS A 10 9.00 -1.43 2.41
C LYS A 10 9.96 -0.72 1.48
N SER A 11 10.27 0.54 1.79
CA SER A 11 11.30 1.25 1.04
C SER A 11 12.66 0.56 1.19
N THR A 12 13.41 0.59 0.10
CA THR A 12 14.83 0.20 0.03
C THR A 12 15.76 1.41 -0.04
N ILE A 13 15.19 2.63 -0.07
CA ILE A 13 15.93 3.89 -0.19
C ILE A 13 16.22 4.44 1.23
N PRO A 14 17.47 4.85 1.54
CA PRO A 14 17.86 5.26 2.89
C PRO A 14 17.07 6.43 3.51
N ASP A 15 16.51 7.33 2.68
CA ASP A 15 15.78 8.54 3.10
C ASP A 15 14.26 8.43 2.94
N GLU A 16 13.78 7.22 2.68
CA GLU A 16 12.36 6.89 2.58
C GLU A 16 11.97 5.95 3.71
N ASN A 17 10.85 6.27 4.33
CA ASN A 17 10.32 5.47 5.42
C ASN A 17 8.85 5.19 5.16
N TRP A 18 8.61 4.30 4.20
CA TRP A 18 7.30 3.75 3.95
C TRP A 18 7.32 2.22 4.02
N LYS A 19 6.20 1.66 4.44
CA LYS A 19 5.96 0.21 4.45
C LYS A 19 4.47 -0.11 4.35
N VAL A 20 4.17 -1.26 3.77
CA VAL A 20 2.86 -1.91 3.86
C VAL A 20 2.78 -2.60 5.22
N THR A 21 1.79 -2.22 6.03
CA THR A 21 1.58 -2.74 7.38
C THR A 21 0.59 -3.89 7.41
N TYR A 22 -0.36 -3.92 6.50
CA TYR A 22 -1.40 -4.93 6.46
C TYR A 22 -1.96 -5.09 5.05
N VAL A 23 -2.28 -6.34 4.70
CA VAL A 23 -2.93 -6.67 3.43
C VAL A 23 -3.95 -7.77 3.69
N THR A 24 -5.19 -7.56 3.25
CA THR A 24 -6.22 -8.59 3.29
C THR A 24 -7.08 -8.54 2.05
N PRO A 25 -7.51 -9.71 1.52
CA PRO A 25 -8.63 -9.74 0.62
C PRO A 25 -9.92 -9.43 1.42
N ILE A 26 -10.89 -8.77 0.79
CA ILE A 26 -12.23 -8.63 1.34
C ILE A 26 -13.05 -9.85 0.92
N TYR A 27 -13.40 -10.73 1.87
CA TYR A 27 -14.24 -11.88 1.57
C TYR A 27 -15.63 -11.46 1.09
N GLY A 28 -16.02 -11.93 -0.09
CA GLY A 28 -17.29 -11.58 -0.74
C GLY A 28 -17.22 -10.37 -1.68
N GLY A 29 -16.08 -9.66 -1.72
CA GLY A 29 -15.76 -8.65 -2.72
C GLY A 29 -14.54 -9.08 -3.57
N TRP A 30 -14.36 -8.47 -4.73
CA TRP A 30 -13.13 -8.62 -5.54
C TRP A 30 -12.03 -7.65 -5.09
N ASP A 31 -12.17 -7.09 -3.89
CA ASP A 31 -11.38 -5.98 -3.39
C ASP A 31 -10.25 -6.44 -2.48
N LEU A 32 -9.17 -5.64 -2.49
CA LEU A 32 -8.02 -5.79 -1.61
C LEU A 32 -7.89 -4.55 -0.74
N VAL A 33 -7.72 -4.72 0.57
CA VAL A 33 -7.35 -3.64 1.47
C VAL A 33 -5.86 -3.70 1.72
N VAL A 34 -5.18 -2.60 1.43
CA VAL A 34 -3.76 -2.38 1.72
C VAL A 34 -3.65 -1.23 2.69
N GLU A 35 -3.13 -1.51 3.88
CA GLU A 35 -2.72 -0.48 4.83
C GLU A 35 -1.23 -0.21 4.67
N CYS A 36 -0.86 1.06 4.61
CA CYS A 36 0.53 1.47 4.55
C CYS A 36 0.79 2.67 5.45
N THR A 37 2.02 2.76 5.93
CA THR A 37 2.55 3.91 6.67
C THR A 37 3.62 4.57 5.82
N PHE A 38 3.61 5.90 5.77
CA PHE A 38 4.59 6.70 5.05
C PHE A 38 4.84 8.00 5.81
N THR A 39 5.99 8.63 5.57
CA THR A 39 6.40 9.89 6.19
C THR A 39 6.19 11.09 5.28
N LYS A 40 6.25 10.89 3.96
CA LYS A 40 6.08 11.93 2.94
C LYS A 40 4.94 11.52 2.02
N LEU A 41 4.06 12.46 1.67
CA LEU A 41 2.93 12.18 0.77
C LEU A 41 3.39 11.62 -0.59
N GLN A 42 4.56 12.03 -1.08
CA GLN A 42 5.17 11.54 -2.32
C GLN A 42 5.47 10.03 -2.30
N GLU A 43 5.60 9.42 -1.12
CA GLU A 43 5.80 7.98 -0.97
C GLU A 43 4.50 7.21 -1.28
N LEU A 44 3.33 7.80 -1.03
CA LEU A 44 2.04 7.20 -1.39
C LEU A 44 1.93 7.01 -2.91
N ASP A 45 2.34 8.01 -3.69
CA ASP A 45 2.35 7.91 -5.15
C ASP A 45 3.26 6.77 -5.63
N LYS A 46 4.39 6.54 -4.95
CA LYS A 46 5.31 5.44 -5.26
C LYS A 46 4.67 4.08 -4.97
N ILE A 47 3.98 3.94 -3.83
CA ILE A 47 3.27 2.72 -3.46
C ILE A 47 2.18 2.42 -4.49
N VAL A 48 1.35 3.42 -4.82
CA VAL A 48 0.26 3.26 -5.81
C VAL A 48 0.83 2.95 -7.19
N THR A 49 1.89 3.65 -7.61
CA THR A 49 2.56 3.41 -8.90
C THR A 49 3.13 2.00 -8.95
N PHE A 50 3.78 1.53 -7.89
CA PHE A 50 4.31 0.16 -7.83
C PHE A 50 3.21 -0.87 -8.03
N ILE A 51 2.07 -0.71 -7.35
CA ILE A 51 0.91 -1.58 -7.48
C ILE A 51 0.37 -1.58 -8.92
N ARG A 52 0.37 -0.42 -9.60
CA ARG A 52 -0.15 -0.24 -10.97
C ARG A 52 0.83 -0.63 -12.09
N VAL A 53 2.14 -0.59 -11.85
CA VAL A 53 3.17 -0.90 -12.86
C VAL A 53 3.56 -2.37 -12.85
N ASN A 54 3.35 -3.06 -11.73
CA ASN A 54 3.60 -4.49 -11.65
C ASN A 54 2.60 -5.24 -12.55
N GLU A 55 3.08 -5.87 -13.63
CA GLU A 55 2.26 -6.47 -14.69
C GLU A 55 1.24 -7.51 -14.18
N GLU A 56 1.59 -8.26 -13.12
CA GLU A 56 0.66 -9.19 -12.49
C GLU A 56 -0.37 -8.45 -11.63
N LEU A 57 0.08 -7.56 -10.74
CA LEU A 57 -0.82 -6.84 -9.83
C LEU A 57 -1.79 -5.93 -10.59
N SER A 58 -1.29 -5.23 -11.62
CA SER A 58 -2.06 -4.32 -12.44
C SER A 58 -3.16 -5.03 -13.22
N SER A 59 -2.91 -6.28 -13.62
CA SER A 59 -3.92 -7.08 -14.33
C SER A 59 -5.10 -7.48 -13.44
N TRP A 60 -4.94 -7.43 -12.12
CA TRP A 60 -5.97 -7.80 -11.14
C TRP A 60 -6.69 -6.59 -10.55
N ILE A 61 -6.25 -5.37 -10.88
CA ILE A 61 -6.75 -4.13 -10.27
C ILE A 61 -7.44 -3.31 -11.35
N GLU A 62 -8.77 -3.40 -11.40
CA GLU A 62 -9.60 -2.57 -12.29
C GLU A 62 -9.68 -1.12 -11.80
N GLU A 63 -9.84 -0.92 -10.50
CA GLU A 63 -9.97 0.39 -9.88
C GLU A 63 -9.19 0.46 -8.56
N THR A 64 -8.75 1.65 -8.16
CA THR A 64 -8.07 1.88 -6.89
C THR A 64 -8.73 3.06 -6.18
N THR A 65 -9.33 2.79 -5.03
CA THR A 65 -9.79 3.83 -4.10
C THR A 65 -8.77 4.01 -3.00
N THR A 66 -8.20 5.21 -2.88
CA THR A 66 -7.23 5.54 -1.84
C THR A 66 -7.90 6.30 -0.71
N LEU A 67 -7.92 5.71 0.48
CA LEU A 67 -8.35 6.39 1.70
C LEU A 67 -7.12 6.83 2.49
N VAL A 68 -6.95 8.14 2.67
CA VAL A 68 -5.86 8.69 3.47
C VAL A 68 -6.40 9.19 4.79
N SER A 69 -5.88 8.61 5.87
CA SER A 69 -6.13 9.11 7.23
C SER A 69 -4.78 9.47 7.86
N SER A 70 -4.68 10.67 8.41
CA SER A 70 -3.55 11.06 9.25
C SER A 70 -3.97 10.96 10.71
N LYS A 71 -3.31 10.06 11.45
CA LYS A 71 -3.35 10.10 12.91
C LYS A 71 -2.11 10.83 13.37
N PRO A 72 -2.23 11.99 14.05
CA PRO A 72 -1.06 12.62 14.64
C PRO A 72 -0.48 11.67 15.68
N ASP A 73 0.83 11.45 15.61
CA ASP A 73 1.55 10.67 16.61
C ASP A 73 1.75 11.56 17.85
N TYR A 74 0.70 11.66 18.67
CA TYR A 74 0.79 12.36 19.95
C TYR A 74 1.56 11.47 20.92
N PRO A 75 2.71 11.92 21.46
CA PRO A 75 3.36 11.20 22.55
C PRO A 75 2.38 11.10 23.73
N LYS A 76 2.22 9.87 24.26
CA LYS A 76 1.48 9.63 25.51
C LYS A 76 2.24 10.16 26.72
#